data_AF-A0A9D8UWF5-F1
#
_entry.id   AF-A0A9D8UWF5-F1
#
_cell.length_a   1.000
_cell.length_b   1.000
_cell.length_c   1.000
_cell.angle_alpha   90.00
_cell.angle_beta   90.00
_cell.angle_gamma   90.00
#
_symmetry.space_group_name_H-M   'P 1'
#
loop_
_entity.id
_entity.type
_entity.pdbx_description
1 polymer ?
#
loop_
_entity_poly.entity_id
_entity_poly.type
_entity_poly.pdbx_seq_one_letter_code
_entity_poly.pdbx_strand_id
1 'polypeptide(L)'
;MQSLKDLIERHSNEESDFRYYVPIIEKAERNEIDHPDICIECCAALFQGVSKSIVYRLNADCDRPSFEKLSIQQQVKQALRLLKQNDDVIEDAFPVAAENLARVAGSLRNMRGDISHGRATPKELQSDRSLARVVLNVSESVLRYMLASYFAIQPEVEPTIEYETYPEFNEFLDDENPLSGKPLYSLALYQQFNEDYRIQLTSFLDEQEREGDTE
;
A
#
# COMPACT_ATOMS: atom_id res chain seq x y z
N MET A 1 5.78 8.85 -12.47
CA MET A 1 5.32 7.89 -11.45
C MET A 1 6.10 7.99 -10.15
N GLN A 2 6.76 9.12 -9.85
CA GLN A 2 7.59 9.27 -8.65
C GLN A 2 6.76 9.23 -7.37
N SER A 3 5.60 9.89 -7.35
CA SER A 3 4.76 9.92 -6.15
C SER A 3 4.28 8.51 -5.76
N LEU A 4 3.99 7.65 -6.72
CA LEU A 4 3.64 6.26 -6.44
C LEU A 4 4.81 5.49 -5.81
N LYS A 5 6.02 5.64 -6.35
CA LYS A 5 7.25 5.02 -5.80
C LYS A 5 7.50 5.49 -4.36
N ASP A 6 7.38 6.79 -4.10
CA ASP A 6 7.60 7.37 -2.76
C ASP A 6 6.55 6.88 -1.75
N LEU A 7 5.33 6.54 -2.18
CA LEU A 7 4.32 5.93 -1.31
C LEU A 7 4.68 4.49 -0.94
N ILE A 8 5.08 3.70 -1.95
CA ILE A 8 5.50 2.30 -1.76
C ILE A 8 6.71 2.25 -0.82
N GLU A 9 7.68 3.12 -1.01
CA GLU A 9 8.90 3.10 -0.21
C GLU A 9 8.65 3.49 1.25
N ARG A 10 7.75 4.45 1.51
CA ARG A 10 7.37 4.83 2.88
C ARG A 10 6.70 3.70 3.68
N HIS A 11 6.00 2.79 3.01
CA HIS A 11 5.31 1.66 3.67
C HIS A 11 6.09 0.34 3.50
N SER A 12 7.34 0.41 3.03
CA SER A 12 8.08 -0.78 2.61
C SER A 12 8.57 -1.68 3.75
N ASN A 13 8.60 -1.18 4.99
CA ASN A 13 8.95 -1.98 6.16
C ASN A 13 7.84 -2.96 6.52
N GLU A 14 6.58 -2.53 6.42
CA GLU A 14 5.39 -3.32 6.74
C GLU A 14 4.86 -4.09 5.52
N GLU A 15 4.93 -3.48 4.33
CA GLU A 15 4.29 -3.95 3.11
C GLU A 15 5.31 -4.06 1.96
N SER A 16 6.45 -4.71 2.24
CA SER A 16 7.59 -4.83 1.33
C SER A 16 7.25 -5.45 -0.03
N ASP A 17 6.21 -6.29 -0.10
CA ASP A 17 5.75 -6.95 -1.32
C ASP A 17 5.38 -5.95 -2.43
N PHE A 18 4.91 -4.74 -2.09
CA PHE A 18 4.54 -3.74 -3.09
C PHE A 18 5.75 -3.18 -3.86
N ARG A 19 6.98 -3.37 -3.34
CA ARG A 19 8.22 -3.07 -4.11
C ARG A 19 8.33 -3.89 -5.39
N TYR A 20 7.61 -5.01 -5.50
CA TYR A 20 7.46 -5.78 -6.74
C TYR A 20 7.00 -4.91 -7.93
N TYR A 21 6.23 -3.85 -7.68
CA TYR A 21 5.74 -2.96 -8.74
C TYR A 21 6.76 -1.92 -9.21
N VAL A 22 7.81 -1.62 -8.43
CA VAL A 22 8.79 -0.57 -8.76
C VAL A 22 9.47 -0.82 -10.11
N PRO A 23 9.97 -2.02 -10.45
CA PRO A 23 10.53 -2.28 -11.77
C PRO A 23 9.54 -2.08 -12.93
N ILE A 24 8.25 -2.36 -12.71
CA ILE A 24 7.20 -2.15 -13.72
C ILE A 24 6.93 -0.65 -13.91
N ILE A 25 6.94 0.12 -12.81
CA ILE A 25 6.82 1.59 -12.85
C ILE A 25 7.98 2.19 -13.65
N GLU A 26 9.22 1.81 -13.34
CA GLU A 26 10.38 2.30 -14.07
C GLU A 26 10.37 1.89 -15.54
N LYS A 27 9.82 0.71 -15.86
CA LYS A 27 9.65 0.28 -17.24
C LYS A 27 8.62 1.15 -17.96
N ALA A 28 7.52 1.54 -17.31
CA ALA A 28 6.55 2.45 -17.88
C ALA A 28 7.20 3.82 -18.20
N GLU A 29 7.90 4.41 -17.22
CA GLU A 29 8.56 5.71 -17.36
C GLU A 29 9.62 5.72 -18.47
N ARG A 30 10.46 4.68 -18.55
CA ARG A 30 11.52 4.58 -19.57
C ARG A 30 11.00 4.45 -21.01
N ASN A 31 9.80 3.90 -21.19
CA ASN A 31 9.27 3.59 -22.53
C ASN A 31 8.30 4.66 -23.05
N GLU A 32 7.98 5.68 -22.26
CA GLU A 32 6.94 6.66 -22.60
C GLU A 32 7.18 7.37 -23.95
N ILE A 33 8.44 7.68 -24.28
CA ILE A 33 8.79 8.41 -25.51
C ILE A 33 8.99 7.45 -26.68
N ASP A 34 9.89 6.46 -26.53
CA ASP A 34 10.33 5.62 -27.64
C ASP A 34 9.37 4.45 -27.92
N HIS A 35 8.68 3.96 -26.88
CA HIS A 35 7.78 2.81 -26.96
C HIS A 35 6.46 3.07 -26.19
N PRO A 36 5.65 4.05 -26.64
CA PRO A 36 4.45 4.51 -25.94
C PRO A 36 3.43 3.39 -25.65
N ASP A 37 3.33 2.38 -26.52
CA ASP A 37 2.47 1.22 -26.28
C ASP A 37 2.98 0.36 -25.12
N ILE A 38 4.29 0.12 -25.00
CA ILE A 38 4.91 -0.57 -23.85
C ILE A 38 4.63 0.19 -22.55
N CYS A 39 4.70 1.53 -22.57
CA CYS A 39 4.32 2.36 -21.43
C CYS A 39 2.87 2.09 -21.00
N ILE A 40 1.92 2.10 -21.94
CA ILE A 40 0.50 1.84 -21.67
C ILE A 40 0.27 0.40 -21.17
N GLU A 41 0.99 -0.58 -21.72
CA GLU A 41 0.94 -1.97 -21.24
C GLU A 41 1.38 -2.09 -19.78
N CYS A 42 2.45 -1.40 -19.40
CA CYS A 42 2.92 -1.37 -18.01
C CYS A 42 1.86 -0.74 -17.10
N CYS A 43 1.23 0.37 -17.50
CA CYS A 43 0.13 0.97 -16.75
C CYS A 43 -1.05 0.01 -16.56
N ALA A 44 -1.46 -0.70 -17.61
CA ALA A 44 -2.53 -1.71 -17.52
C ALA A 44 -2.14 -2.86 -16.58
N ALA A 45 -0.89 -3.34 -16.66
CA ALA A 45 -0.38 -4.37 -15.76
C ALA A 45 -0.36 -3.90 -14.30
N LEU A 46 -0.01 -2.64 -14.03
CA LEU A 46 -0.04 -2.06 -12.68
C LEU A 46 -1.46 -2.00 -12.11
N PHE A 47 -2.44 -1.56 -12.90
CA PHE A 47 -3.86 -1.60 -12.49
C PHE A 47 -4.30 -3.00 -12.09
N GLN A 48 -3.99 -4.01 -12.90
CA GLN A 48 -4.35 -5.39 -12.56
C GLN A 48 -3.60 -5.88 -11.32
N GLY A 49 -2.29 -5.65 -11.27
CA GLY A 49 -1.42 -6.07 -10.17
C GLY A 49 -1.87 -5.50 -8.83
N VAL A 50 -1.98 -4.18 -8.74
CA VAL A 50 -2.43 -3.48 -7.53
C VAL A 50 -3.83 -3.93 -7.12
N SER A 51 -4.76 -4.06 -8.08
CA SER A 51 -6.13 -4.53 -7.78
C SER A 51 -6.14 -5.95 -7.22
N LYS A 52 -5.35 -6.87 -7.78
CA LYS A 52 -5.18 -8.23 -7.23
C LYS A 52 -4.64 -8.17 -5.81
N SER A 53 -3.59 -7.41 -5.58
CA SER A 53 -2.96 -7.29 -4.26
C SER A 53 -3.92 -6.76 -3.19
N ILE A 54 -4.73 -5.74 -3.52
CA ILE A 54 -5.74 -5.20 -2.62
C ILE A 54 -6.84 -6.24 -2.36
N VAL A 55 -7.42 -6.83 -3.41
CA VAL A 55 -8.53 -7.78 -3.27
C VAL A 55 -8.10 -9.03 -2.49
N TYR A 56 -6.92 -9.56 -2.74
CA TYR A 56 -6.43 -10.77 -2.06
C TYR A 56 -6.13 -10.54 -0.58
N ARG A 57 -5.84 -9.30 -0.18
CA ARG A 57 -5.55 -8.94 1.22
C ARG A 57 -6.81 -8.52 1.98
N LEU A 58 -7.74 -7.79 1.34
CA LEU A 58 -8.97 -7.31 1.98
C LEU A 58 -10.16 -8.27 1.88
N ASN A 59 -10.11 -9.29 1.03
CA ASN A 59 -11.18 -10.28 0.88
C ASN A 59 -10.62 -11.71 0.91
N ALA A 60 -10.63 -12.30 2.11
CA ALA A 60 -10.12 -13.65 2.36
C ALA A 60 -10.85 -14.74 1.55
N ASP A 61 -12.14 -14.54 1.27
CA ASP A 61 -13.00 -15.50 0.55
C ASP A 61 -12.94 -15.32 -0.99
N CYS A 62 -12.02 -14.50 -1.49
CA CYS A 62 -11.88 -14.27 -2.93
C CYS A 62 -11.46 -15.55 -3.67
N ASP A 63 -12.32 -16.03 -4.57
CA ASP A 63 -11.96 -17.02 -5.59
C ASP A 63 -10.98 -16.40 -6.62
N ARG A 64 -9.68 -16.54 -6.33
CA ARG A 64 -8.60 -15.97 -7.15
C ARG A 64 -8.68 -16.42 -8.62
N PRO A 65 -8.82 -17.72 -8.95
CA PRO A 65 -9.00 -18.16 -10.34
C PRO A 65 -10.14 -17.45 -11.09
N SER A 66 -11.29 -17.25 -10.45
CA SER A 66 -12.41 -16.55 -11.09
C SER A 66 -12.14 -15.05 -11.23
N PHE A 67 -11.53 -14.43 -10.21
CA PHE A 67 -11.15 -13.02 -10.24
C PHE A 67 -10.14 -12.69 -11.35
N GLU A 68 -9.16 -13.56 -11.56
CA GLU A 68 -8.12 -13.34 -12.57
C GLU A 68 -8.63 -13.38 -14.01
N LYS A 69 -9.76 -14.07 -14.25
CA LYS A 69 -10.44 -14.12 -15.56
C LYS A 69 -11.26 -12.86 -15.86
N LEU A 70 -11.51 -12.02 -14.85
CA LEU A 70 -12.24 -10.78 -15.04
C LEU A 70 -11.45 -9.79 -15.90
N SER A 71 -12.18 -8.89 -16.56
CA SER A 71 -11.56 -7.77 -17.25
C SER A 71 -10.84 -6.84 -16.27
N ILE A 72 -9.84 -6.10 -16.76
CA ILE A 72 -9.13 -5.07 -15.96
C ILE A 72 -10.09 -4.08 -15.28
N GLN A 73 -11.16 -3.68 -15.99
CA GLN A 73 -12.20 -2.80 -15.45
C GLN A 73 -12.86 -3.42 -14.23
N GLN A 74 -13.28 -4.68 -14.33
CA GLN A 74 -13.96 -5.40 -13.26
C GLN A 74 -13.03 -5.64 -12.06
N GLN A 75 -11.74 -5.91 -12.31
CA GLN A 75 -10.74 -6.07 -11.26
C GLN A 75 -10.54 -4.76 -10.47
N VAL A 76 -10.38 -3.63 -11.17
CA VAL A 76 -10.25 -2.31 -10.55
C VAL A 76 -11.52 -1.91 -9.80
N LYS A 77 -12.69 -2.16 -10.39
CA LYS A 77 -13.99 -1.92 -9.75
C LYS A 77 -14.13 -2.65 -8.41
N GLN A 78 -13.74 -3.92 -8.38
CA GLN A 78 -13.88 -4.73 -7.17
C GLN A 78 -12.89 -4.28 -6.09
N ALA A 79 -11.66 -3.93 -6.45
CA ALA A 79 -10.70 -3.35 -5.51
C ALA A 79 -11.23 -2.05 -4.88
N LEU A 80 -11.71 -1.11 -5.71
CA LEU A 80 -12.26 0.17 -5.23
C LEU A 80 -13.50 0.00 -4.35
N ARG A 81 -14.33 -1.02 -4.61
CA ARG A 81 -15.47 -1.36 -3.73
C ARG A 81 -15.04 -1.82 -2.35
N LEU A 82 -13.98 -2.62 -2.24
CA LEU A 82 -13.44 -3.07 -0.96
C LEU A 82 -12.80 -1.90 -0.20
N LEU A 83 -12.10 -1.01 -0.92
CA LEU A 83 -11.55 0.20 -0.31
C LEU A 83 -12.67 1.10 0.24
N LYS A 84 -13.79 1.23 -0.49
CA LYS A 84 -14.93 2.07 -0.07
C LYS A 84 -15.60 1.57 1.21
N GLN A 85 -15.65 0.26 1.43
CA GLN A 85 -16.30 -0.32 2.60
C GLN A 85 -15.64 0.10 3.92
N ASN A 86 -14.40 0.58 3.88
CA ASN A 86 -13.60 0.93 5.05
C ASN A 86 -13.27 2.43 5.13
N ASP A 87 -13.80 3.25 4.23
CA ASP A 87 -13.50 4.68 4.16
C ASP A 87 -14.69 5.48 3.60
N ASP A 88 -15.23 6.40 4.41
CA ASP A 88 -16.28 7.35 4.01
C ASP A 88 -15.80 8.36 2.95
N VAL A 89 -14.48 8.48 2.74
CA VAL A 89 -13.84 9.42 1.80
C VAL A 89 -13.86 8.92 0.35
N ILE A 90 -14.27 7.67 0.07
CA ILE A 90 -14.39 7.20 -1.32
C ILE A 90 -15.67 7.76 -1.97
N GLU A 91 -15.50 8.86 -2.69
CA GLU A 91 -16.54 9.51 -3.49
C GLU A 91 -17.18 8.53 -4.49
N ASP A 92 -18.52 8.42 -4.51
CA ASP A 92 -19.26 7.45 -5.33
C ASP A 92 -18.94 7.49 -6.84
N ALA A 93 -18.62 8.67 -7.37
CA ALA A 93 -18.32 8.87 -8.78
C ALA A 93 -16.89 8.46 -9.15
N PHE A 94 -15.96 8.50 -8.19
CA PHE A 94 -14.54 8.25 -8.44
C PHE A 94 -14.27 6.80 -8.87
N PRO A 95 -14.82 5.76 -8.21
CA PRO A 95 -14.66 4.38 -8.66
C PRO A 95 -15.08 4.15 -10.11
N VAL A 96 -16.16 4.81 -10.53
CA VAL A 96 -16.68 4.71 -11.90
C VAL A 96 -15.72 5.37 -12.90
N ALA A 97 -15.12 6.50 -12.56
CA ALA A 97 -14.11 7.14 -13.40
C ALA A 97 -12.82 6.30 -13.49
N ALA A 98 -12.34 5.80 -12.34
CA ALA A 98 -11.13 4.98 -12.26
C ALA A 98 -11.27 3.64 -13.02
N GLU A 99 -12.39 2.93 -12.88
CA GLU A 99 -12.61 1.67 -13.63
C GLU A 99 -12.65 1.92 -15.15
N ASN A 100 -13.20 3.06 -15.58
CA ASN A 100 -13.26 3.42 -17.00
C ASN A 100 -11.88 3.77 -17.57
N LEU A 101 -11.03 4.44 -16.79
CA LEU A 101 -9.65 4.72 -17.18
C LEU A 101 -8.85 3.42 -17.34
N ALA A 102 -9.00 2.49 -16.39
CA ALA A 102 -8.38 1.17 -16.48
C ALA A 102 -8.89 0.37 -17.69
N ARG A 103 -10.20 0.46 -18.01
CA ARG A 103 -10.79 -0.11 -19.23
C ARG A 103 -10.13 0.44 -20.49
N VAL A 104 -9.93 1.77 -20.56
CA VAL A 104 -9.28 2.41 -21.72
C VAL A 104 -7.83 1.94 -21.87
N ALA A 105 -7.05 1.90 -20.78
CA ALA A 105 -5.67 1.40 -20.80
C ALA A 105 -5.62 -0.08 -21.25
N GLY A 106 -6.51 -0.93 -20.75
CA GLY A 106 -6.61 -2.33 -21.17
C GLY A 106 -7.01 -2.49 -22.64
N SER A 107 -7.93 -1.65 -23.14
CA SER A 107 -8.31 -1.65 -24.55
C SER A 107 -7.13 -1.25 -25.44
N LEU A 108 -6.39 -0.21 -25.07
CA LEU A 108 -5.19 0.23 -25.80
C LEU A 108 -4.12 -0.86 -25.83
N ARG A 109 -3.84 -1.52 -24.70
CA ARG A 109 -2.98 -2.72 -24.64
C ARG A 109 -3.47 -3.81 -25.60
N ASN A 110 -4.75 -4.15 -25.55
CA ASN A 110 -5.30 -5.24 -26.36
C ASN A 110 -5.30 -4.92 -27.86
N MET A 111 -5.37 -3.64 -28.25
CA MET A 111 -5.33 -3.21 -29.65
C MET A 111 -3.92 -3.00 -30.18
N ARG A 112 -3.01 -2.44 -29.37
CA ARG A 112 -1.72 -1.89 -29.83
C ARG A 112 -0.50 -2.41 -29.08
N GLY A 113 -0.69 -3.20 -28.03
CA GLY A 113 0.40 -3.75 -27.23
C GLY A 113 1.39 -4.56 -28.08
N ASP A 114 2.67 -4.32 -27.84
CA ASP A 114 3.83 -4.96 -28.43
C ASP A 114 4.16 -6.31 -27.75
N ILE A 115 3.89 -6.43 -26.45
CA ILE A 115 4.34 -7.58 -25.64
C ILE A 115 3.20 -8.59 -25.43
N SER A 116 2.03 -8.12 -24.99
CA SER A 116 0.99 -8.99 -24.41
C SER A 116 0.40 -10.06 -25.33
N HIS A 117 0.62 -10.01 -26.66
CA HIS A 117 0.06 -11.00 -27.59
C HIS A 117 0.99 -11.40 -28.76
N GLY A 118 2.16 -10.77 -28.91
CA GLY A 118 2.97 -10.87 -30.13
C GLY A 118 2.25 -10.26 -31.35
N ARG A 119 2.88 -9.31 -32.02
CA ARG A 119 2.27 -8.63 -33.18
C ARG A 119 2.96 -9.01 -34.49
N ALA A 120 2.16 -9.11 -35.54
CA ALA A 120 2.67 -9.22 -36.90
C ALA A 120 3.41 -7.91 -37.29
N THR A 121 4.47 -8.05 -38.08
CA THR A 121 5.24 -6.93 -38.64
C THR A 121 4.84 -6.70 -40.11
N PRO A 122 4.67 -5.45 -40.56
CA PRO A 122 4.84 -4.19 -39.83
C PRO A 122 3.63 -3.82 -38.95
N LYS A 123 3.88 -3.06 -37.88
CA LYS A 123 2.83 -2.56 -36.97
C LYS A 123 2.04 -1.43 -37.64
N GLU A 124 0.74 -1.63 -37.84
CA GLU A 124 -0.12 -0.66 -38.55
C GLU A 124 -0.55 0.53 -37.67
N LEU A 125 -0.67 0.33 -36.35
CA LEU A 125 -1.19 1.33 -35.44
C LEU A 125 -0.34 1.40 -34.16
N GLN A 126 0.25 2.57 -33.91
CA GLN A 126 1.04 2.87 -32.72
C GLN A 126 0.37 3.99 -31.92
N SER A 127 0.44 3.94 -30.60
CA SER A 127 0.00 5.07 -29.78
C SER A 127 0.96 6.24 -29.86
N ASP A 128 0.42 7.45 -29.76
CA ASP A 128 1.25 8.66 -29.71
C ASP A 128 1.82 8.86 -28.29
N ARG A 129 2.96 9.57 -28.22
CA ARG A 129 3.64 9.88 -26.95
C ARG A 129 2.77 10.68 -25.98
N SER A 130 1.91 11.56 -26.49
CA SER A 130 1.10 12.45 -25.66
C SER A 130 0.00 11.66 -24.96
N LEU A 131 -0.63 10.72 -25.67
CA LEU A 131 -1.55 9.75 -25.08
C LEU A 131 -0.85 8.89 -24.03
N ALA A 132 0.34 8.36 -24.33
CA ALA A 132 1.11 7.57 -23.36
C ALA A 132 1.42 8.36 -22.08
N ARG A 133 1.87 9.63 -22.21
CA ARG A 133 2.07 10.53 -21.06
C ARG A 133 0.79 10.73 -20.24
N VAL A 134 -0.36 10.95 -20.90
CA VAL A 134 -1.64 11.11 -20.20
C VAL A 134 -2.00 9.83 -19.45
N VAL A 135 -1.90 8.67 -20.10
CA VAL A 135 -2.17 7.37 -19.46
C VAL A 135 -1.22 7.15 -18.28
N LEU A 136 0.07 7.45 -18.42
CA LEU A 136 1.07 7.31 -17.36
C LEU A 136 0.73 8.15 -16.13
N ASN A 137 0.47 9.45 -16.34
CA ASN A 137 0.19 10.40 -15.27
C ASN A 137 -1.15 10.09 -14.56
N VAL A 138 -2.18 9.75 -15.33
CA VAL A 138 -3.48 9.39 -14.76
C VAL A 138 -3.39 8.06 -14.00
N SER A 139 -2.65 7.08 -14.53
CA SER A 139 -2.43 5.82 -13.84
C SER A 139 -1.68 6.03 -12.53
N GLU A 140 -0.66 6.90 -12.51
CA GLU A 140 0.05 7.26 -11.27
C GLU A 140 -0.91 7.77 -10.21
N SER A 141 -1.74 8.76 -10.54
CA SER A 141 -2.66 9.38 -9.59
C SER A 141 -3.67 8.36 -9.04
N VAL A 142 -4.27 7.54 -9.91
CA VAL A 142 -5.28 6.56 -9.48
C VAL A 142 -4.64 5.44 -8.66
N LEU A 143 -3.50 4.89 -9.09
CA LEU A 143 -2.82 3.81 -8.37
C LEU A 143 -2.29 4.28 -7.02
N ARG A 144 -1.75 5.51 -6.96
CA ARG A 144 -1.30 6.11 -5.70
C ARG A 144 -2.48 6.25 -4.74
N TYR A 145 -3.61 6.74 -5.22
CA TYR A 145 -4.82 6.85 -4.40
C TYR A 145 -5.26 5.48 -3.88
N MET A 146 -5.36 4.47 -4.75
CA MET A 146 -5.76 3.11 -4.35
C MET A 146 -4.85 2.51 -3.28
N LEU A 147 -3.53 2.67 -3.42
CA LEU A 147 -2.58 2.19 -2.41
C LEU A 147 -2.61 3.02 -1.14
N ALA A 148 -2.79 4.33 -1.22
CA ALA A 148 -2.88 5.17 -0.03
C ALA A 148 -4.13 4.81 0.80
N SER A 149 -5.28 4.63 0.15
CA SER A 149 -6.49 4.12 0.80
C SER A 149 -6.27 2.73 1.38
N TYR A 150 -5.58 1.83 0.66
CA TYR A 150 -5.27 0.50 1.18
C TYR A 150 -4.40 0.55 2.45
N PHE A 151 -3.32 1.35 2.44
CA PHE A 151 -2.45 1.50 3.60
C PHE A 151 -3.15 2.16 4.78
N ALA A 152 -4.07 3.08 4.54
CA ALA A 152 -4.90 3.68 5.59
C ALA A 152 -5.90 2.69 6.24
N ILE A 153 -6.23 1.58 5.57
CA ILE A 153 -7.10 0.53 6.12
C ILE A 153 -6.31 -0.44 7.00
N GLN A 154 -4.99 -0.55 6.81
CA GLN A 154 -4.20 -1.42 7.67
C GLN A 154 -4.34 -0.93 9.12
N PRO A 155 -4.60 -1.83 10.08
CA PRO A 155 -4.47 -1.44 11.48
C PRO A 155 -3.07 -0.87 11.64
N GLU A 156 -2.93 0.26 12.34
CA GLU A 156 -1.62 0.68 12.80
C GLU A 156 -1.01 -0.56 13.45
N VAL A 157 0.10 -1.04 12.90
CA VAL A 157 0.87 -2.07 13.59
C VAL A 157 1.36 -1.34 14.82
N GLU A 158 0.64 -1.51 15.93
CA GLU A 158 1.08 -0.95 17.20
C GLU A 158 2.52 -1.40 17.36
N PRO A 159 3.47 -0.46 17.49
CA PRO A 159 4.87 -0.82 17.60
C PRO A 159 4.98 -1.84 18.72
N THR A 160 5.55 -2.99 18.40
CA THR A 160 5.77 -4.04 19.39
C THR A 160 6.80 -3.48 20.37
N ILE A 161 6.35 -3.16 21.57
CA ILE A 161 7.22 -2.65 22.63
C ILE A 161 7.96 -3.86 23.19
N GLU A 162 9.24 -4.00 22.87
CA GLU A 162 10.08 -5.04 23.47
C GLU A 162 10.46 -4.63 24.89
N TYR A 163 10.18 -5.48 25.87
CA TYR A 163 10.43 -5.24 27.30
C TYR A 163 11.87 -4.77 27.58
N GLU A 164 12.84 -5.39 26.91
CA GLU A 164 14.27 -5.12 27.08
C GLU A 164 14.72 -3.74 26.58
N THR A 165 13.87 -3.04 25.82
CA THR A 165 14.22 -1.72 25.25
C THR A 165 14.11 -0.60 26.29
N TYR A 166 13.37 -0.82 27.39
CA TYR A 166 13.06 0.21 28.39
C TYR A 166 13.47 -0.20 29.81
N PRO A 167 14.77 -0.48 30.06
CA PRO A 167 15.23 -0.96 31.36
C PRO A 167 14.99 0.06 32.48
N GLU A 168 15.15 1.36 32.21
CA GLU A 168 14.95 2.42 33.21
C GLU A 168 13.49 2.50 33.68
N PHE A 169 12.55 2.39 32.75
CA PHE A 169 11.13 2.33 33.06
C PHE A 169 10.76 1.06 33.84
N ASN A 170 11.35 -0.09 33.47
CA ASN A 170 11.13 -1.34 34.19
C ASN A 170 11.62 -1.26 35.63
N GLU A 171 12.80 -0.69 35.84
CA GLU A 171 13.36 -0.46 37.18
C GLU A 171 12.46 0.50 37.99
N PHE A 172 12.01 1.59 37.38
CA PHE A 172 11.06 2.52 38.01
C PHE A 172 9.78 1.79 38.49
N LEU A 173 9.17 0.98 37.63
CA LEU A 173 7.98 0.21 37.96
C LEU A 173 8.21 -0.78 39.11
N ASP A 174 9.37 -1.46 39.12
CA ASP A 174 9.72 -2.45 40.14
C ASP A 174 10.05 -1.81 41.50
N ASP A 175 10.67 -0.62 41.48
CA ASP A 175 10.98 0.15 42.69
C ASP A 175 9.72 0.76 43.33
N GLU A 176 8.76 1.24 42.53
CA GLU A 176 7.48 1.74 43.04
C GLU A 176 6.57 0.60 43.55
N ASN A 177 6.67 -0.58 42.94
CA ASN A 177 5.81 -1.73 43.23
C ASN A 177 6.62 -2.96 43.65
N PRO A 178 7.31 -2.92 44.80
CA PRO A 178 8.19 -4.00 45.22
C PRO A 178 7.39 -5.27 45.52
N LEU A 179 7.56 -6.29 44.67
CA LEU A 179 7.00 -7.62 44.88
C LEU A 179 8.01 -8.53 45.59
N SER A 180 7.56 -9.24 46.62
CA SER A 180 8.39 -10.25 47.28
C SER A 180 8.47 -11.52 46.44
N GLY A 181 9.62 -11.77 45.80
CA GLY A 181 9.86 -13.00 45.05
C GLY A 181 10.24 -12.75 43.58
N LYS A 182 9.80 -13.66 42.69
CA LYS A 182 10.33 -13.79 41.32
C LYS A 182 9.45 -13.36 40.14
N PRO A 183 8.18 -12.93 40.25
CA PRO A 183 7.70 -11.98 39.26
C PRO A 183 8.14 -10.58 39.70
N LEU A 184 8.99 -9.95 38.89
CA LEU A 184 9.12 -8.49 38.86
C LEU A 184 7.76 -7.91 38.44
N TYR A 185 7.40 -6.77 39.04
CA TYR A 185 6.12 -6.13 38.76
C TYR A 185 6.05 -5.67 37.30
N SER A 186 7.12 -5.04 36.82
CA SER A 186 7.32 -4.59 35.44
C SER A 186 7.09 -5.73 34.43
N LEU A 187 7.73 -6.88 34.66
CA LEU A 187 7.61 -8.06 33.80
C LEU A 187 6.22 -8.69 33.84
N ALA A 188 5.59 -8.74 35.03
CA ALA A 188 4.23 -9.25 35.17
C ALA A 188 3.22 -8.35 34.45
N LEU A 189 3.37 -7.03 34.58
CA LEU A 189 2.57 -6.03 33.89
C LEU A 189 2.73 -6.16 32.37
N TYR A 190 3.96 -6.25 31.88
CA TYR A 190 4.26 -6.44 30.45
C TYR A 190 3.61 -7.71 29.86
N GLN A 191 3.71 -8.84 30.57
CA GLN A 191 3.26 -10.15 30.08
C GLN A 191 1.74 -10.36 30.20
N GLN A 192 1.11 -9.82 31.25
CA GLN A 192 -0.28 -10.13 31.58
C GLN A 192 -1.23 -8.95 31.27
N PHE A 193 -0.71 -7.72 31.27
CA PHE A 193 -1.47 -6.48 31.12
C PHE A 193 -0.71 -5.47 30.24
N ASN A 194 -0.36 -5.90 29.02
CA ASN A 194 0.51 -5.13 28.12
C ASN A 194 -0.02 -3.72 27.81
N GLU A 195 -1.33 -3.56 27.66
CA GLU A 195 -2.00 -2.24 27.49
C GLU A 195 -1.65 -1.27 28.62
N ASP A 196 -1.76 -1.72 29.88
CA ASP A 196 -1.47 -0.88 31.05
C ASP A 196 0.03 -0.56 31.14
N TYR A 197 0.89 -1.50 30.76
CA TYR A 197 2.33 -1.27 30.64
C TYR A 197 2.64 -0.15 29.63
N ARG A 198 1.98 -0.16 28.46
CA ARG A 198 2.16 0.88 27.42
C ARG A 198 1.72 2.25 27.90
N ILE A 199 0.56 2.34 28.56
CA ILE A 199 0.02 3.62 29.07
C ILE A 199 0.99 4.24 30.09
N GLN A 200 1.52 3.41 30.99
CA GLN A 200 2.49 3.86 32.00
C GLN A 200 3.83 4.25 31.36
N LEU A 201 4.30 3.50 30.36
CA LEU A 201 5.52 3.85 29.62
C LEU A 201 5.39 5.20 28.91
N THR A 202 4.28 5.45 28.23
CA THR A 202 4.02 6.76 27.60
C THR A 202 4.04 7.89 28.64
N SER A 203 3.41 7.68 29.79
CA SER A 203 3.40 8.68 30.87
C SER A 203 4.80 8.96 31.41
N PHE A 204 5.62 7.92 31.57
CA PHE A 204 7.01 8.03 32.03
C PHE A 204 7.89 8.78 31.03
N LEU A 205 7.75 8.50 29.72
CA LEU A 205 8.50 9.19 28.67
C LEU A 205 8.10 10.68 28.57
N ASP A 206 6.79 10.97 28.68
CA ASP A 206 6.27 12.35 28.70
C ASP A 206 6.80 13.15 29.91
N GLU A 207 7.00 12.52 31.06
CA GLU A 207 7.58 13.16 32.24
C GLU A 207 9.08 13.41 32.06
N GLN A 208 9.84 12.45 31.52
CA GLN A 208 11.26 12.64 31.22
C GLN A 208 11.52 13.76 30.19
N GLU A 209 10.68 13.89 29.15
CA GLU A 209 10.80 14.99 28.19
C GLU A 209 10.58 16.37 28.85
N ARG A 210 9.60 16.47 29.76
CA ARG A 210 9.33 17.74 30.46
C ARG A 210 10.44 18.11 31.43
N GLU A 211 11.06 17.14 32.09
CA GLU A 211 12.18 17.39 32.99
C GLU A 211 13.45 17.81 32.22
N GLY A 212 13.70 17.22 31.04
CA GLY A 212 14.84 17.55 30.18
C GLY A 212 14.77 18.94 29.52
N ASP A 213 13.59 19.51 29.31
CA ASP A 213 13.41 20.87 28.77
C ASP A 213 13.59 21.99 29.82
N THR A 214 13.80 21.62 31.09
CA THR A 214 13.91 22.58 32.21
C THR A 214 15.35 22.75 32.74
N GLU A 215 16.34 22.06 32.15
CA GLU A 215 17.78 22.24 32.40
C GLU A 215 18.49 23.10 31.34
#